data_AF-A0A935WJ51-F1
#
_entry.id   AF-A0A935WJ51-F1
#
_cell.length_a   1.000
_cell.length_b   1.000
_cell.length_c   1.000
_cell.angle_alpha   90.00
_cell.angle_beta   90.00
_cell.angle_gamma   90.00
#
_symmetry.space_group_name_H-M   'P 1'
#
loop_
_entity.id
_entity.type
_entity.pdbx_description
1 polymer ?
#
loop_
_entity_poly.entity_id
_entity_poly.type
_entity_poly.pdbx_seq_one_letter_code
_entity_poly.pdbx_strand_id
1 'polypeptide(L)'
;MRPALAGLLAAHFPVSRPLGVRVREASPRRVILDAPLAPNRNRSGTAFAGSRNALATRGGWAGPTLHLGGEGQDPEVVLQDSSITYHKPAASAFRAVCVAPEAGNSSASVPRSRGAGGRAPGYGDAPDAGRPRGDVHGAIRGRAVSRVPPVRA
;
A
#
# COMPACT_ATOMS: atom_id res chain seq x y z
N MET A 1 5.07 11.46 18.83
CA MET A 1 4.15 10.32 18.60
C MET A 1 3.78 10.33 17.12
N ARG A 2 4.06 9.25 16.35
CA ARG A 2 3.69 9.22 14.91
C ARG A 2 2.16 9.19 14.79
N PRO A 3 1.55 9.95 13.86
CA PRO A 3 0.11 9.87 13.62
C PRO A 3 -0.27 8.46 13.14
N ALA A 4 -1.46 8.00 13.55
CA ALA A 4 -2.00 6.73 13.07
C ALA A 4 -2.07 6.72 11.54
N LEU A 5 -1.87 5.56 10.90
CA LEU A 5 -1.85 5.44 9.42
C LEU A 5 -3.07 6.08 8.75
N ALA A 6 -4.26 6.00 9.37
CA ALA A 6 -5.47 6.63 8.85
C ALA A 6 -5.31 8.16 8.70
N GLY A 7 -4.66 8.81 9.67
CA GLY A 7 -4.36 10.24 9.63
C GLY A 7 -3.36 10.59 8.52
N LEU A 8 -2.29 9.78 8.37
CA LEU A 8 -1.33 9.93 7.28
C LEU A 8 -2.00 9.81 5.91
N LEU A 9 -2.82 8.79 5.71
CA LEU A 9 -3.53 8.57 4.44
C LEU A 9 -4.45 9.75 4.10
N ALA A 10 -5.13 10.32 5.09
CA ALA A 10 -6.02 11.45 4.90
C ALA A 10 -5.28 12.79 4.66
N ALA A 11 -4.06 12.92 5.19
CA ALA A 11 -3.21 14.09 5.01
C ALA A 11 -2.50 14.08 3.64
N HIS A 12 -1.84 12.97 3.29
CA HIS A 12 -1.04 12.86 2.07
C HIS A 12 -1.88 12.53 0.82
N PHE A 13 -3.05 11.90 1.00
CA PHE A 13 -3.93 11.55 -0.11
C PHE A 13 -5.35 12.03 0.21
N PRO A 14 -5.70 13.29 -0.06
CA PRO A 14 -7.02 13.84 0.25
C PRO A 14 -8.18 13.00 -0.31
N VAL A 15 -7.97 12.34 -1.46
CA VAL A 15 -8.91 11.41 -2.09
C VAL A 15 -9.27 10.19 -1.21
N SER A 16 -8.50 9.88 -0.16
CA SER A 16 -8.80 8.80 0.78
C SER A 16 -10.15 8.97 1.47
N ARG A 17 -10.53 10.22 1.79
CA ARG A 17 -11.80 10.54 2.47
C ARG A 17 -13.01 10.22 1.60
N PRO A 18 -13.17 10.79 0.38
CA PRO A 18 -14.34 10.50 -0.46
C PRO A 18 -14.43 9.03 -0.90
N LEU A 19 -13.31 8.31 -1.00
CA LEU A 19 -13.31 6.88 -1.30
C LEU A 19 -13.70 6.00 -0.10
N GLY A 20 -13.80 6.56 1.11
CA GLY A 20 -14.15 5.83 2.32
C GLY A 20 -13.08 4.84 2.76
N VAL A 21 -11.79 5.18 2.59
CA VAL A 21 -10.68 4.30 2.95
C VAL A 21 -10.65 4.06 4.45
N ARG A 22 -10.57 2.79 4.84
CA ARG A 22 -10.48 2.34 6.23
C ARG A 22 -9.25 1.48 6.42
N VAL A 23 -8.46 1.77 7.46
CA VAL A 23 -7.35 0.92 7.88
C VAL A 23 -7.93 -0.24 8.69
N ARG A 24 -7.71 -1.47 8.24
CA ARG A 24 -8.10 -2.68 8.99
C ARG A 24 -6.93 -3.26 9.77
N GLU A 25 -5.73 -3.14 9.20
CA GLU A 25 -4.49 -3.58 9.83
C GLU A 25 -3.36 -2.66 9.40
N ALA A 26 -2.50 -2.31 10.35
CA ALA A 26 -1.30 -1.51 10.12
C ALA A 26 -0.18 -2.05 11.00
N SER A 27 0.78 -2.75 10.39
CA SER A 27 1.98 -3.24 11.05
C SER A 27 3.19 -3.13 10.12
N PRO A 28 4.42 -3.23 10.64
CA PRO A 28 5.63 -3.30 9.81
C PRO A 28 5.69 -4.53 8.88
N ARG A 29 4.85 -5.55 9.11
CA ARG A 29 4.80 -6.78 8.31
C ARG A 29 3.67 -6.80 7.29
N ARG A 30 2.56 -6.11 7.58
CA ARG A 30 1.35 -6.18 6.77
C ARG A 30 0.44 -4.97 6.98
N VAL A 31 -0.17 -4.54 5.88
CA VAL A 31 -1.17 -3.48 5.83
C VAL A 31 -2.41 -3.99 5.11
N ILE A 32 -3.58 -3.81 5.72
CA ILE A 32 -4.87 -4.04 5.06
C ILE A 32 -5.65 -2.74 5.02
N LEU A 33 -6.08 -2.35 3.82
CA LEU A 33 -7.00 -1.24 3.60
C LEU A 33 -8.29 -1.74 2.96
N ASP A 34 -9.44 -1.25 3.45
CA ASP A 34 -10.76 -1.52 2.88
C ASP A 34 -11.38 -0.23 2.31
N ALA A 35 -12.23 -0.36 1.30
CA ALA A 35 -13.11 0.71 0.82
C ALA A 35 -14.52 0.18 0.49
N PRO A 36 -15.59 0.91 0.87
CA PRO A 36 -16.97 0.50 0.57
C PRO A 36 -17.28 0.63 -0.92
N LEU A 37 -18.22 -0.18 -1.44
CA LEU A 37 -18.61 -0.12 -2.86
C LEU A 37 -19.31 1.20 -3.22
N ALA A 38 -20.22 1.67 -2.35
CA ALA A 38 -21.15 2.75 -2.69
C ALA A 38 -20.50 4.02 -3.28
N PRO A 39 -19.46 4.63 -2.66
CA PRO A 39 -18.81 5.82 -3.23
C PRO A 39 -17.83 5.49 -4.37
N ASN A 40 -17.60 4.20 -4.64
CA ASN A 40 -16.59 3.71 -5.57
C ASN A 40 -17.20 2.97 -6.76
N ARG A 41 -18.52 3.06 -6.97
CA ARG A 41 -19.24 2.30 -7.99
C ARG A 41 -19.06 2.90 -9.39
N ASN A 42 -19.01 2.06 -10.42
CA ASN A 42 -19.07 2.44 -11.84
C ASN A 42 -20.49 2.23 -12.43
N ARG A 43 -20.68 2.58 -13.71
CA ARG A 43 -21.96 2.42 -14.42
C ARG A 43 -22.53 1.00 -14.33
N SER A 44 -21.67 -0.02 -14.33
CA SER A 44 -22.03 -1.43 -14.31
C SER A 44 -22.37 -1.98 -12.91
N GLY A 45 -22.40 -1.15 -11.87
CA GLY A 45 -22.72 -1.65 -10.52
C GLY A 45 -21.54 -2.19 -9.72
N THR A 46 -20.32 -2.13 -10.25
CA THR A 46 -19.11 -2.70 -9.64
C THR A 46 -18.09 -1.62 -9.30
N ALA A 47 -17.04 -1.94 -8.55
CA ALA A 47 -16.06 -0.93 -8.16
C ALA A 47 -15.30 -0.39 -9.38
N PHE A 48 -15.18 0.93 -9.45
CA PHE A 48 -14.43 1.67 -10.45
C PHE A 48 -12.95 1.29 -10.40
N ALA A 49 -12.36 1.05 -11.57
CA ALA A 49 -10.95 0.67 -11.69
C ALA A 49 -10.02 1.69 -11.02
N GLY A 50 -10.27 3.00 -11.22
CA GLY A 50 -9.48 4.05 -10.58
C GLY A 50 -9.57 4.03 -9.05
N SER A 51 -10.74 3.74 -8.47
CA SER A 51 -10.90 3.60 -7.01
C SER A 51 -10.12 2.42 -6.45
N ARG A 52 -10.14 1.29 -7.16
CA ARG A 52 -9.39 0.08 -6.81
C ARG A 52 -7.89 0.30 -6.89
N ASN A 53 -7.42 0.89 -7.99
CA ASN A 53 -6.03 1.29 -8.15
C ASN A 53 -5.60 2.19 -7.01
N ALA A 54 -6.36 3.25 -6.76
CA ALA A 54 -6.00 4.23 -5.76
C ALA A 54 -5.95 3.63 -4.33
N LEU A 55 -6.81 2.65 -4.00
CA LEU A 55 -6.71 1.87 -2.74
C LEU A 55 -5.42 1.04 -2.68
N ALA A 56 -5.10 0.33 -3.76
CA ALA A 56 -3.93 -0.51 -3.84
C ALA A 56 -2.62 0.31 -3.82
N THR A 57 -2.56 1.44 -4.52
CA THR A 57 -1.48 2.43 -4.46
C THR A 57 -1.21 2.89 -3.03
N ARG A 58 -2.26 3.18 -2.25
CA ARG A 58 -2.11 3.57 -0.84
C ARG A 58 -1.59 2.43 0.04
N GLY A 59 -2.02 1.19 -0.22
CA GLY A 59 -1.45 0.01 0.44
C GLY A 59 0.05 -0.14 0.13
N GLY A 60 0.42 0.01 -1.14
CA GLY A 60 1.81 -0.04 -1.60
C GLY A 60 2.69 1.09 -1.09
N TRP A 61 2.13 2.26 -0.76
CA TRP A 61 2.85 3.33 -0.06
C TRP A 61 2.94 3.10 1.45
N ALA A 62 1.86 2.63 2.08
CA ALA A 62 1.77 2.42 3.53
C ALA A 62 2.70 1.29 4.01
N GLY A 63 2.81 0.19 3.25
CA GLY A 63 3.70 -0.93 3.57
C GLY A 63 5.14 -0.50 3.84
N PRO A 64 5.86 0.09 2.87
CA PRO A 64 7.22 0.60 3.08
C PRO A 64 7.31 1.66 4.17
N THR A 65 6.33 2.55 4.26
CA THR A 65 6.29 3.60 5.30
C THR A 65 6.29 3.02 6.72
N LEU A 66 5.60 1.89 6.92
CA LEU A 66 5.54 1.19 8.20
C LEU A 66 6.69 0.21 8.40
N HIS A 67 7.11 -0.49 7.34
CA HIS A 67 8.19 -1.46 7.39
C HIS A 67 9.54 -0.80 7.68
N LEU A 68 9.81 0.36 7.06
CA LEU A 68 11.06 1.11 7.22
C LEU A 68 11.00 2.11 8.38
N GLY A 69 9.80 2.50 8.81
CA GLY A 69 9.62 3.48 9.88
C GLY A 69 9.75 2.89 11.28
N GLY A 70 10.94 2.37 11.62
CA GLY A 70 11.28 1.94 12.98
C GLY A 70 11.30 3.10 13.99
N GLU A 71 11.70 2.82 15.23
CA GLU A 71 11.81 3.88 16.26
C GLU A 71 12.73 5.02 15.77
N GLY A 72 12.22 6.25 15.86
CA GLY A 72 12.94 7.46 15.45
C GLY A 72 13.07 7.69 13.94
N GLN A 73 12.48 6.83 13.09
CA GLN A 73 12.61 6.92 11.64
C GLN A 73 11.30 7.39 10.97
N ASP A 74 11.43 8.35 10.06
CA ASP A 74 10.34 8.81 9.20
C ASP A 74 10.77 8.75 7.72
N PRO A 75 10.61 7.58 7.08
CA PRO A 75 11.05 7.39 5.70
C PRO A 75 10.18 8.20 4.74
N GLU A 76 10.81 9.00 3.89
CA GLU A 76 10.14 9.61 2.75
C GLU A 76 9.99 8.56 1.64
N VAL A 77 8.77 8.06 1.45
CA VAL A 77 8.45 7.00 0.48
C VAL A 77 7.73 7.59 -0.73
N VAL A 78 8.26 7.31 -1.93
CA VAL A 78 7.66 7.69 -3.21
C VAL A 78 7.48 6.45 -4.07
N LEU A 79 6.29 6.27 -4.64
CA LEU A 79 6.04 5.23 -5.63
C LEU A 79 6.61 5.67 -6.98
N GLN A 80 7.51 4.88 -7.57
CA GLN A 80 8.11 5.19 -8.87
C GLN A 80 7.25 4.67 -10.02
N ASP A 81 6.77 3.44 -9.89
CA ASP A 81 5.94 2.79 -10.88
C ASP A 81 5.03 1.75 -10.21
N SER A 82 3.89 1.52 -10.86
CA SER A 82 2.93 0.51 -10.45
C SER A 82 2.20 -0.05 -11.65
N SER A 83 1.94 -1.36 -11.63
CA SER A 83 1.02 -2.04 -12.53
C SER A 83 -0.09 -2.71 -11.71
N ILE A 84 -1.29 -2.73 -12.26
CA ILE A 84 -2.46 -3.38 -11.65
C ILE A 84 -3.15 -4.25 -12.69
N THR A 85 -3.47 -5.48 -12.31
CA THR A 85 -4.25 -6.41 -13.12
C THR A 85 -5.63 -6.59 -12.50
N TYR A 86 -6.68 -6.38 -13.31
CA TYR A 86 -8.07 -6.56 -12.89
C TYR A 86 -8.57 -7.92 -13.37
N HIS A 87 -8.67 -8.89 -12.45
CA HIS A 87 -9.09 -10.24 -12.80
C HIS A 87 -10.60 -10.38 -12.94
N LYS A 88 -11.36 -9.73 -12.05
CA LYS A 88 -12.83 -9.80 -12.03
C LYS A 88 -13.44 -8.46 -11.61
N PRO A 89 -14.70 -8.17 -12.01
CA PRO A 89 -15.46 -7.06 -11.47
C PRO A 89 -15.67 -7.25 -9.96
N ALA A 90 -15.58 -6.16 -9.18
CA ALA A 90 -15.79 -6.18 -7.74
C ALA A 90 -17.20 -5.66 -7.41
N ALA A 91 -18.11 -6.55 -7.04
CA ALA A 91 -19.53 -6.22 -6.79
C ALA A 91 -19.84 -5.89 -5.31
N SER A 92 -18.81 -5.75 -4.48
CA SER A 92 -18.92 -5.48 -3.05
C SER A 92 -17.79 -4.55 -2.58
N ALA A 93 -17.69 -4.33 -1.27
CA ALA A 93 -16.52 -3.64 -0.70
C ALA A 93 -15.23 -4.37 -1.10
N PHE A 94 -14.17 -3.61 -1.33
CA PHE A 94 -12.91 -4.16 -1.84
C PHE A 94 -11.75 -3.80 -0.91
N ARG A 95 -10.68 -4.59 -1.04
CA ARG A 95 -9.54 -4.60 -0.13
C ARG A 95 -8.23 -4.55 -0.90
N ALA A 96 -7.24 -3.87 -0.32
CA ALA A 96 -5.82 -3.97 -0.68
C ALA A 96 -5.03 -4.60 0.48
N VAL A 97 -4.08 -5.48 0.18
CA VAL A 97 -3.29 -6.22 1.17
C VAL A 97 -1.81 -6.16 0.82
N CYS A 98 -1.09 -5.25 1.45
CA CYS A 98 0.34 -5.11 1.26
C CYS A 98 1.08 -5.94 2.32
N VAL A 99 1.94 -6.87 1.90
CA VAL A 99 2.76 -7.69 2.79
C VAL A 99 4.21 -7.30 2.60
N ALA A 100 4.93 -7.10 3.70
CA ALA A 100 6.36 -6.83 3.66
C ALA A 100 7.11 -8.06 3.15
N PRO A 101 8.20 -7.89 2.38
CA PRO A 101 9.01 -9.01 1.91
C PRO A 101 9.61 -9.79 3.08
N GLU A 102 9.70 -11.11 2.94
CA GLU A 102 10.47 -11.94 3.87
C GLU A 102 11.96 -11.60 3.79
N ALA A 103 12.67 -11.75 4.90
CA ALA A 103 14.11 -11.55 4.96
C ALA A 103 14.80 -12.52 4.00
N GLY A 104 15.29 -12.02 2.87
CA GLY A 104 15.98 -12.80 1.83
C GLY A 104 15.29 -12.82 0.46
N ASN A 105 14.00 -12.48 0.34
CA ASN A 105 13.31 -12.39 -0.95
C ASN A 105 13.25 -10.95 -1.51
N SER A 106 14.26 -10.14 -1.20
CA SER A 106 14.46 -8.87 -1.88
C SER A 106 15.03 -9.15 -3.27
N SER A 107 14.18 -9.41 -4.26
CA SER A 107 14.54 -9.25 -5.68
C SER A 107 14.82 -7.77 -6.05
N ALA A 108 14.75 -6.87 -5.07
CA ALA A 108 15.37 -5.56 -5.16
C ALA A 108 16.87 -5.70 -4.87
N SER A 109 17.68 -5.69 -5.93
CA SER A 109 19.05 -5.18 -5.82
C SER A 109 19.04 -3.90 -4.98
N VAL A 110 19.72 -3.93 -3.83
CA VAL A 110 20.07 -2.74 -3.04
C VAL A 110 21.50 -2.38 -3.44
N PRO A 111 21.72 -1.50 -4.43
CA PRO A 111 23.00 -0.81 -4.48
C PRO A 111 23.09 0.04 -3.22
N ARG A 112 24.06 -0.27 -2.36
CA ARG A 112 24.52 0.67 -1.34
C ARG A 112 25.22 1.83 -2.07
N SER A 113 24.49 2.90 -2.39
CA SER A 113 25.12 4.17 -2.75
C SER A 113 25.32 5.00 -1.49
N ARG A 114 26.59 5.21 -1.14
CA ARG A 114 26.99 6.27 -0.21
C ARG A 114 26.54 7.61 -0.80
N GLY A 115 25.61 8.29 -0.12
CA GLY A 115 25.08 9.58 -0.54
C GLY A 115 24.01 9.47 -1.63
N ALA A 116 22.84 10.08 -1.39
CA ALA A 116 21.66 10.14 -2.27
C ALA A 116 20.80 8.85 -2.41
N GLY A 117 19.56 8.94 -1.88
CA GLY A 117 18.36 8.20 -2.29
C GLY A 117 18.42 6.67 -2.28
N GLY A 118 17.91 6.04 -1.22
CA GLY A 118 17.79 4.58 -1.13
C GLY A 118 16.60 4.01 -1.92
N ARG A 119 16.78 2.83 -2.48
CA ARG A 119 15.73 2.03 -3.13
C ARG A 119 15.03 1.15 -2.10
N ALA A 120 13.70 1.22 -2.00
CA ALA A 120 12.92 0.30 -1.17
C ALA A 120 12.59 -0.98 -1.96
N PRO A 121 12.40 -2.12 -1.29
CA PRO A 121 11.98 -3.35 -1.97
C PRO A 121 10.63 -3.19 -2.70
N GLY A 122 10.39 -4.05 -3.68
CA GLY A 122 9.09 -4.12 -4.37
C GLY A 122 8.01 -4.57 -3.40
N TYR A 123 6.95 -3.78 -3.28
CA TYR A 123 5.75 -4.15 -2.51
C TYR A 123 4.72 -4.67 -3.51
N GLY A 124 4.31 -5.92 -3.31
CA GLY A 124 3.23 -6.55 -4.07
C GLY A 124 2.08 -6.89 -3.13
N ASP A 125 0.86 -6.88 -3.67
CA ASP A 125 -0.24 -7.56 -2.98
C ASP A 125 0.07 -9.07 -2.93
N ALA A 126 0.08 -9.65 -1.73
CA ALA A 126 0.11 -11.11 -1.59
C ALA A 126 -1.30 -11.67 -1.81
N PRO A 127 -1.46 -12.83 -2.48
CA PRO A 127 -2.73 -13.55 -2.43
C PRO A 127 -3.04 -13.92 -0.97
N ASP A 128 -4.30 -13.72 -0.57
CA ASP A 128 -4.79 -13.94 0.79
C ASP A 128 -4.58 -15.39 1.26
N ALA A 129 -3.56 -15.64 2.08
CA ALA A 129 -3.28 -16.92 2.72
C ALA A 129 -4.10 -17.06 4.02
N GLY A 130 -5.44 -17.02 3.93
CA GLY A 130 -6.32 -17.16 5.10
C GLY A 130 -7.74 -16.66 4.89
N ARG A 131 -8.53 -17.39 4.08
CA ARG A 131 -9.89 -17.07 3.60
C ARG A 131 -10.88 -16.46 4.60
N PRO A 132 -11.81 -15.63 4.09
CA PRO A 132 -13.10 -16.12 3.59
C PRO A 132 -13.13 -16.15 2.05
N ARG A 133 -13.97 -17.01 1.45
CA ARG A 133 -14.30 -16.92 0.01
C ARG A 133 -14.94 -15.55 -0.24
N GLY A 134 -14.16 -14.60 -0.74
CA GLY A 134 -14.56 -13.22 -0.97
C GLY A 134 -13.47 -12.45 -1.70
N ASP A 135 -13.07 -12.99 -2.84
CA ASP A 135 -12.55 -12.27 -4.00
C ASP A 135 -11.40 -11.26 -3.84
N VAL A 136 -10.17 -11.76 -4.03
CA VAL A 136 -9.08 -10.93 -4.55
C VAL A 136 -9.40 -10.59 -6.01
N HIS A 137 -10.01 -9.44 -6.26
CA HIS A 137 -10.46 -9.06 -7.61
C HIS A 137 -9.35 -8.47 -8.49
N GLY A 138 -8.19 -8.12 -7.93
CA GLY A 138 -7.03 -7.57 -8.63
C GLY A 138 -5.81 -7.52 -7.72
N ALA A 139 -4.62 -7.52 -8.32
CA ALA A 139 -3.35 -7.43 -7.61
C ALA A 139 -2.55 -6.23 -8.14
N ILE A 140 -1.98 -5.44 -7.23
CA ILE A 140 -0.98 -4.43 -7.59
C ILE A 140 0.42 -5.00 -7.41
N ARG A 141 1.30 -4.67 -8.35
CA ARG A 141 2.75 -4.81 -8.20
C ARG A 141 3.37 -3.47 -8.51
N GLY A 142 4.31 -3.03 -7.68
CA GLY A 142 4.95 -1.74 -7.88
C GLY A 142 6.31 -1.65 -7.23
N ARG A 143 7.05 -0.63 -7.63
CA ARG A 143 8.33 -0.27 -7.02
C ARG A 143 8.19 1.05 -6.28
N ALA A 144 8.79 1.09 -5.10
CA ALA A 144 8.90 2.28 -4.28
C ALA A 144 10.37 2.63 -4.10
N VAL A 145 10.66 3.92 -3.92
CA VAL A 145 11.94 4.41 -3.40
C VAL A 145 11.71 5.07 -2.05
N SER A 146 12.70 4.97 -1.18
CA SER A 146 12.61 5.53 0.17
C SER A 146 13.88 6.24 0.56
N ARG A 147 13.77 7.48 1.01
CA ARG A 147 14.85 8.18 1.70
C ARG A 147 14.60 8.09 3.21
N VAL A 148 15.47 7.39 3.92
CA VAL A 148 15.45 7.36 5.39
C VAL A 148 16.43 8.42 5.89
N PRO A 149 15.98 9.51 6.52
CA PRO A 149 16.90 10.48 7.12
C PRO A 149 17.68 9.83 8.28
N PRO A 150 18.93 10.27 8.54
CA PRO A 150 19.72 9.74 9.65
C PRO A 150 19.00 9.97 10.98
N VAL A 151 19.06 8.97 11.87
CA VAL A 151 18.56 9.09 13.24
C VAL A 151 19.28 10.25 13.92
N ARG A 152 18.53 11.25 14.38
CA ARG A 152 19.10 12.34 15.19
C ARG A 152 19.55 11.73 16.52
N ALA A 153 20.86 11.72 16.75
CA ALA A 153 21.47 11.37 18.04
C ALA A 153 21.11 12.42 19.10
#